data_AF-A0A7Y5BY72-F1
#
_entry.id   AF-A0A7Y5BY72-F1
#
_cell.length_a   1.000
_cell.length_b   1.000
_cell.length_c   1.000
_cell.angle_alpha   90.00
_cell.angle_beta   90.00
_cell.angle_gamma   90.00
#
_symmetry.space_group_name_H-M   'P 1'
#
loop_
_entity.id
_entity.type
_entity.pdbx_description
1 polymer ?
#
loop_
_entity_poly.entity_id
_entity_poly.type
_entity_poly.pdbx_seq_one_letter_code
_entity_poly.pdbx_strand_id
1 'polypeptide(L)'
;PTSTPTPAPPYPGPSLLLPADGATFSLSTDSITLQWASVGALRDNEAYMVIIVDATGGEERRLVEYVTDTKLIVLLDFLNDASGPTLYYWQVGTVRQIGTNEEGLPEYEEAGALSDRRGFVWSGTVSATPGP
;
A
#
# COMPACT_ATOMS: atom_id res chain seq x y z
N PRO A 1 -11.36 11.20 -36.00
CA PRO A 1 -11.71 11.80 -34.68
C PRO A 1 -11.98 10.68 -33.68
N THR A 2 -10.99 10.36 -32.86
CA THR A 2 -11.10 9.28 -31.86
C THR A 2 -11.94 9.82 -30.70
N SER A 3 -13.08 9.19 -30.43
CA SER A 3 -13.92 9.55 -29.29
C SER A 3 -13.11 9.29 -28.02
N THR A 4 -12.84 10.33 -27.23
CA THR A 4 -12.31 10.16 -25.88
C THR A 4 -13.38 9.42 -25.07
N PRO A 5 -13.14 8.19 -24.59
CA PRO A 5 -14.13 7.49 -23.77
C PRO A 5 -14.41 8.35 -22.53
N THR A 6 -15.70 8.58 -22.23
CA THR A 6 -16.10 9.28 -21.01
C THR A 6 -15.53 8.50 -19.82
N PRO A 7 -14.65 9.08 -18.97
CA PRO A 7 -14.11 8.38 -17.83
C PRO A 7 -15.28 7.94 -16.94
N ALA A 8 -15.26 6.68 -16.52
CA ALA A 8 -16.22 6.18 -15.54
C ALA A 8 -16.14 7.05 -14.28
N PRO A 9 -17.26 7.24 -13.54
CA PRO A 9 -17.20 7.98 -12.29
C PRO A 9 -16.12 7.33 -11.40
N PRO A 10 -15.20 8.14 -10.84
CA PRO A 10 -14.07 7.60 -10.09
C PRO A 10 -14.59 6.83 -8.86
N TYR A 11 -13.97 5.70 -8.57
CA TYR A 11 -14.29 4.96 -7.33
C TYR A 11 -14.04 5.86 -6.10
N PRO A 12 -14.88 5.77 -5.06
CA PRO A 12 -14.58 6.45 -3.81
C PRO A 12 -13.32 5.86 -3.16
N GLY A 13 -12.68 6.63 -2.27
CA GLY A 13 -11.57 6.14 -1.47
C GLY A 13 -11.99 4.95 -0.60
N PRO A 14 -11.26 3.82 -0.63
CA PRO A 14 -11.53 2.67 0.23
C PRO A 14 -11.52 3.05 1.71
N SER A 15 -12.46 2.50 2.50
CA SER A 15 -12.44 2.70 3.96
C SER A 15 -11.40 1.79 4.60
N LEU A 16 -10.41 2.36 5.29
CA LEU A 16 -9.35 1.58 5.92
C LEU A 16 -9.84 0.94 7.24
N LEU A 17 -9.75 -0.39 7.34
CA LEU A 17 -10.32 -1.17 8.44
C LEU A 17 -9.27 -1.60 9.46
N LEU A 18 -8.19 -2.22 9.00
CA LEU A 18 -7.08 -2.69 9.84
C LEU A 18 -5.74 -2.36 9.20
N PRO A 19 -4.70 -2.10 10.00
CA PRO A 19 -4.76 -1.92 11.45
C PRO A 19 -5.47 -0.61 11.85
N ALA A 20 -5.83 -0.50 13.13
CA ALA A 20 -6.33 0.77 13.67
C ALA A 20 -5.26 1.87 13.51
N ASP A 21 -5.71 3.12 13.39
CA ASP A 21 -4.78 4.25 13.30
C ASP A 21 -3.95 4.35 14.59
N GLY A 22 -2.63 4.41 14.44
CA GLY A 22 -1.69 4.43 15.55
C GLY A 22 -1.42 3.07 16.20
N ALA A 23 -1.86 1.96 15.60
CA ALA A 23 -1.52 0.63 16.09
C ALA A 23 0.00 0.41 16.12
N THR A 24 0.51 -0.26 17.15
CA THR A 24 1.94 -0.54 17.32
C THR A 24 2.22 -2.03 17.18
N PHE A 25 3.23 -2.35 16.37
CA PHE A 25 3.71 -3.69 16.09
C PHE A 25 5.18 -3.83 16.48
N SER A 26 5.61 -5.06 16.81
CA SER A 26 6.98 -5.35 17.24
C SER A 26 7.46 -6.67 16.64
N LEU A 27 8.70 -7.09 16.90
CA LEU A 27 9.30 -8.32 16.34
C LEU A 27 8.55 -9.62 16.67
N SER A 28 7.68 -9.62 17.68
CA SER A 28 6.78 -10.74 17.97
C SER A 28 5.58 -10.82 17.02
N THR A 29 5.42 -9.84 16.13
CA THR A 29 4.42 -9.83 15.06
C THR A 29 5.05 -10.37 13.79
N ASP A 30 4.69 -11.59 13.41
CA ASP A 30 5.22 -12.24 12.20
C ASP A 30 4.79 -11.56 10.90
N SER A 31 3.67 -10.82 10.89
CA SER A 31 3.20 -10.08 9.72
C SER A 31 2.22 -8.96 10.07
N ILE A 32 2.29 -7.84 9.36
CA ILE A 32 1.29 -6.77 9.43
C ILE A 32 0.36 -6.90 8.24
N THR A 33 -0.93 -7.11 8.50
CA THR A 33 -1.95 -7.14 7.44
C THR A 33 -2.68 -5.81 7.39
N LEU A 34 -2.57 -5.12 6.26
CA LEU A 34 -3.41 -3.98 5.91
C LEU A 34 -4.70 -4.50 5.30
N GLN A 35 -5.84 -4.00 5.75
CA GLN A 35 -7.16 -4.41 5.29
C GLN A 35 -8.06 -3.19 5.12
N TRP A 36 -8.83 -3.18 4.03
CA TRP A 36 -9.74 -2.10 3.69
C TRP A 36 -11.08 -2.65 3.19
N ALA A 37 -12.10 -1.80 3.15
CA ALA A 37 -13.39 -2.14 2.56
C ALA A 37 -13.29 -2.11 1.03
N SER A 38 -13.94 -3.07 0.39
CA SER A 38 -14.12 -3.07 -1.07
C SER A 38 -14.89 -1.82 -1.52
N VAL A 39 -14.47 -1.20 -2.63
CA VAL A 39 -15.18 -0.07 -3.27
C VAL A 39 -16.26 -0.53 -4.25
N GLY A 40 -16.50 -1.83 -4.32
CA GLY A 40 -17.39 -2.47 -5.27
C GLY A 40 -16.69 -3.59 -6.05
N ALA A 41 -17.36 -4.06 -7.10
CA ALA A 41 -16.79 -5.03 -8.02
C ALA A 41 -15.79 -4.32 -8.96
N LEU A 42 -14.49 -4.56 -8.73
CA LEU A 42 -13.44 -4.16 -9.65
C LEU A 42 -13.60 -4.91 -10.97
N ARG A 43 -13.29 -4.25 -12.08
CA ARG A 43 -13.17 -4.90 -13.39
C ARG A 43 -11.93 -5.79 -13.44
N ASP A 44 -11.87 -6.69 -14.41
CA ASP A 44 -10.73 -7.59 -14.60
C ASP A 44 -9.39 -6.86 -14.82
N ASN A 45 -9.44 -5.63 -15.34
CA ASN A 45 -8.27 -4.77 -15.53
C ASN A 45 -8.11 -3.72 -14.41
N GLU A 46 -8.75 -3.88 -13.26
CA GLU A 46 -8.66 -2.96 -12.12
C GLU A 46 -8.06 -3.64 -10.90
N ALA A 47 -7.32 -2.87 -10.10
CA ALA A 47 -6.67 -3.32 -8.88
C ALA A 47 -6.70 -2.23 -7.82
N TYR A 48 -6.51 -2.63 -6.56
CA TYR A 48 -6.17 -1.72 -5.49
C TYR A 48 -4.68 -1.41 -5.52
N MET A 49 -4.35 -0.13 -5.48
CA MET A 49 -2.99 0.36 -5.27
C MET A 49 -2.85 0.69 -3.78
N VAL A 50 -1.96 0.01 -3.09
CA VAL A 50 -1.63 0.27 -1.69
C VAL A 50 -0.29 1.00 -1.65
N ILE A 51 -0.30 2.20 -1.08
CA ILE A 51 0.89 3.03 -0.91
C ILE A 51 1.26 3.00 0.57
N ILE A 52 2.50 2.67 0.89
CA ILE A 52 3.05 2.70 2.25
C ILE A 52 4.28 3.61 2.24
N VAL A 53 4.33 4.58 3.14
CA VAL A 53 5.38 5.60 3.23
C VAL A 53 5.97 5.60 4.63
N ASP A 54 7.29 5.57 4.71
CA ASP A 54 8.03 5.82 5.94
C ASP A 54 7.97 7.31 6.30
N ALA A 55 7.43 7.63 7.48
CA ALA A 55 7.27 9.00 7.96
C ALA A 55 8.38 9.44 8.94
N THR A 56 9.29 8.55 9.33
CA THR A 56 10.25 8.76 10.43
C THR A 56 11.71 8.79 9.95
N GLY A 57 12.03 8.10 8.86
CA GLY A 57 13.39 7.82 8.41
C GLY A 57 14.11 8.94 7.68
N GLY A 58 13.47 10.10 7.43
CA GLY A 58 14.06 11.25 6.73
C GLY A 58 14.32 11.04 5.23
N GLU A 59 14.57 9.79 4.80
CA GLU A 59 14.36 9.33 3.43
C GLU A 59 12.91 8.87 3.28
N GLU A 60 12.14 9.52 2.41
CA GLU A 60 10.74 9.19 2.12
C GLU A 60 10.64 7.86 1.35
N ARG A 61 10.95 6.74 2.01
CA ARG A 61 10.80 5.43 1.40
C ARG A 61 9.33 5.15 1.19
N ARG A 62 9.01 4.82 -0.06
CA ARG A 62 7.65 4.52 -0.51
C ARG A 62 7.63 3.13 -1.13
N LEU A 63 6.74 2.29 -0.64
CA LEU A 63 6.36 1.03 -1.25
C LEU A 63 4.99 1.22 -1.92
N VAL A 64 4.85 0.74 -3.15
CA VAL A 64 3.58 0.73 -3.88
C VAL A 64 3.31 -0.68 -4.35
N GLU A 65 2.23 -1.26 -3.85
CA GLU A 65 1.79 -2.62 -4.18
C GLU A 65 0.45 -2.58 -4.91
N TYR A 66 0.27 -3.49 -5.86
CA TYR A 66 -0.96 -3.62 -6.63
C TYR A 66 -1.58 -4.98 -6.35
N VAL A 67 -2.79 -4.99 -5.80
CA VAL A 67 -3.51 -6.22 -5.41
C VAL A 67 -4.97 -6.14 -5.78
N THR A 68 -5.58 -7.27 -6.12
CA THR A 68 -7.03 -7.36 -6.38
C THR A 68 -7.84 -7.74 -5.14
N ASP A 69 -7.19 -8.26 -4.10
CA ASP A 69 -7.81 -8.54 -2.80
C ASP A 69 -8.00 -7.26 -1.98
N THR A 70 -8.77 -7.36 -0.90
CA THR A 70 -9.03 -6.26 0.05
C THR A 70 -8.08 -6.29 1.24
N LYS A 71 -6.95 -6.98 1.10
CA LYS A 71 -5.88 -7.07 2.09
C LYS A 71 -4.51 -7.12 1.42
N LEU A 72 -3.51 -6.65 2.16
CA LEU A 72 -2.10 -6.76 1.80
C LEU A 72 -1.30 -7.12 3.04
N ILE A 73 -0.38 -8.08 2.92
CA ILE A 73 0.59 -8.39 3.97
C ILE A 73 1.85 -7.58 3.69
N VAL A 74 2.24 -6.73 4.63
CA VAL A 74 3.47 -5.92 4.53
C VAL A 74 4.67 -6.83 4.80
N LEU A 75 5.65 -6.82 3.89
CA LEU A 75 6.88 -7.60 4.03
C LEU A 75 7.78 -7.02 5.13
N LEU A 76 8.30 -7.89 5.99
CA LEU A 76 9.19 -7.53 7.10
C LEU A 76 10.46 -6.80 6.64
N ASP A 77 11.01 -7.14 5.48
CA ASP A 77 12.20 -6.49 4.93
C ASP A 77 12.01 -4.98 4.72
N PHE A 78 10.80 -4.54 4.38
CA PHE A 78 10.49 -3.11 4.25
C PHE A 78 10.41 -2.40 5.61
N LEU A 79 9.90 -3.09 6.63
CA LEU A 79 9.72 -2.55 7.99
C LEU A 79 11.02 -2.52 8.79
N ASN A 80 11.89 -3.49 8.55
CA ASN A 80 13.02 -3.82 9.42
C ASN A 80 14.33 -3.07 9.08
N ASP A 81 14.32 -2.20 8.07
CA ASP A 81 15.46 -1.31 7.84
C ASP A 81 15.51 -0.15 8.87
N ALA A 82 14.45 0.02 9.67
CA ALA A 82 14.40 1.02 10.73
C ALA A 82 15.29 0.67 11.93
N SER A 83 16.11 1.63 12.38
CA SER A 83 16.97 1.52 13.57
C SER A 83 16.24 1.78 14.91
N GLY A 84 14.92 1.96 14.89
CA GLY A 84 14.11 2.34 16.04
C GLY A 84 12.60 2.33 15.72
N PRO A 85 11.75 2.85 16.63
CA PRO A 85 10.31 2.95 16.37
C PRO A 85 10.03 3.89 15.20
N THR A 86 9.45 3.34 14.13
CA THR A 86 9.13 4.05 12.89
C THR A 86 7.63 4.11 12.67
N LEU A 87 7.12 5.29 12.38
CA LEU A 87 5.77 5.52 11.90
C LEU A 87 5.69 5.31 10.39
N TYR A 88 4.83 4.41 9.96
CA TYR A 88 4.45 4.22 8.56
C TYR A 88 3.05 4.76 8.32
N TYR A 89 2.89 5.53 7.25
CA TYR A 89 1.58 5.89 6.74
C TYR A 89 1.21 5.01 5.56
N TRP A 90 -0.06 4.67 5.44
CA TRP A 90 -0.56 3.93 4.30
C TRP A 90 -1.91 4.46 3.81
N GLN A 91 -2.12 4.31 2.51
CA GLN A 91 -3.32 4.69 1.78
C GLN A 91 -3.62 3.65 0.71
N VAL A 92 -4.89 3.55 0.34
CA VAL A 92 -5.33 2.67 -0.73
C VAL A 92 -6.09 3.49 -1.76
N GLY A 93 -5.81 3.26 -3.03
CA GLY A 93 -6.56 3.80 -4.16
C GLY A 93 -7.01 2.68 -5.08
N THR A 94 -7.85 3.02 -6.05
CA THR A 94 -8.18 2.11 -7.15
C THR A 94 -7.48 2.57 -8.41
N VAL A 95 -6.88 1.64 -9.12
CA VAL A 95 -6.20 1.89 -10.40
C VAL A 95 -6.74 0.95 -11.47
N ARG A 96 -6.66 1.37 -12.73
CA ARG A 96 -6.91 0.51 -13.87
C ARG A 96 -5.62 0.27 -14.63
N GLN A 97 -5.38 -0.97 -15.01
CA GLN A 97 -4.34 -1.30 -15.97
C GLN A 97 -4.75 -0.76 -17.35
N ILE A 98 -3.93 0.13 -17.91
CA ILE A 98 -4.12 0.74 -19.22
C ILE A 98 -3.26 0.09 -20.31
N GLY A 99 -2.30 -0.73 -19.91
CA GLY A 99 -1.41 -1.41 -20.83
C GLY A 99 -0.29 -2.12 -20.11
N THR A 100 0.78 -2.32 -20.87
CA THR A 100 2.01 -2.92 -20.41
C THR A 100 3.14 -2.15 -21.10
N ASN A 101 4.15 -1.75 -20.33
CA ASN A 101 5.28 -0.98 -20.86
C ASN A 101 6.19 -1.85 -21.75
N GLU A 102 7.23 -1.24 -22.33
CA GLU A 102 8.21 -1.94 -23.18
C GLU A 102 8.95 -3.08 -22.47
N GLU A 103 8.98 -3.09 -21.13
CA GLU A 103 9.61 -4.11 -20.30
C GLU A 103 8.65 -5.25 -19.91
N GLY A 104 7.39 -5.21 -20.35
CA GLY A 104 6.40 -6.22 -20.01
C GLY A 104 5.75 -6.02 -18.62
N LEU A 105 5.97 -4.88 -17.98
CA LEU A 105 5.36 -4.53 -16.69
C LEU A 105 4.01 -3.85 -16.88
N PRO A 106 2.99 -4.18 -16.06
CA PRO A 106 1.68 -3.56 -16.15
C PRO A 106 1.74 -2.06 -15.88
N GLU A 107 1.12 -1.27 -16.75
CA GLU A 107 0.96 0.18 -16.57
C GLU A 107 -0.42 0.48 -16.00
N TYR A 108 -0.45 1.22 -14.89
CA TYR A 108 -1.66 1.56 -14.17
C TYR A 108 -1.96 3.06 -14.24
N GLU A 109 -3.25 3.40 -14.34
CA GLU A 109 -3.78 4.77 -14.28
C GLU A 109 -4.76 4.89 -13.11
N GLU A 110 -4.81 6.06 -12.48
CA GLU A 110 -5.73 6.31 -11.36
C GLU A 110 -7.19 6.17 -11.81
N ALA A 111 -7.93 5.29 -11.13
CA ALA A 111 -9.34 4.99 -11.42
C ALA A 111 -10.28 5.41 -10.28
N GLY A 112 -9.75 5.95 -9.19
CA GLY A 112 -10.53 6.37 -8.02
C GLY A 112 -9.76 7.32 -7.11
N ALA A 113 -10.46 7.82 -6.10
CA ALA A 113 -9.85 8.61 -5.03
C ALA A 113 -8.99 7.73 -4.11
N LEU A 114 -7.97 8.34 -3.50
CA LEU A 114 -7.25 7.72 -2.41
C LEU A 114 -8.10 7.71 -1.13
N SER A 115 -7.89 6.69 -0.31
CA SER A 115 -8.41 6.64 1.05
C SER A 115 -7.83 7.76 1.92
N ASP A 116 -8.45 7.96 3.09
CA ASP A 116 -7.77 8.61 4.20
C ASP A 116 -6.44 7.92 4.52
N ARG A 117 -5.52 8.67 5.10
CA ARG A 117 -4.21 8.17 5.50
C ARG A 117 -4.31 7.57 6.90
N ARG A 118 -3.93 6.30 7.06
CA ARG A 118 -3.76 5.67 8.38
C ARG A 118 -2.29 5.47 8.69
N GLY A 119 -1.93 5.61 9.96
CA GLY A 119 -0.61 5.35 10.50
C GLY A 119 -0.56 4.06 11.30
N PHE A 120 0.57 3.36 11.26
CA PHE A 120 0.93 2.36 12.26
C PHE A 120 2.41 2.48 12.62
N VAL A 121 2.77 2.09 13.84
CA VAL A 121 4.13 2.16 14.35
C VAL A 121 4.75 0.77 14.33
N TRP A 122 5.95 0.66 13.80
CA TRP A 122 6.78 -0.53 13.87
C TRP A 122 7.95 -0.28 14.83
N SER A 123 8.07 -1.09 15.88
CA SER A 123 9.14 -0.98 16.88
C SER A 123 9.96 -2.26 16.96
N GLY A 124 10.44 -2.75 15.82
CA GLY A 124 11.29 -3.93 15.74
C GLY A 124 12.69 -3.63 15.22
N THR A 125 13.72 -4.00 15.98
CA THR A 125 15.13 -3.96 15.55
C THR A 125 15.65 -5.39 15.39
N VAL A 126 15.89 -5.88 14.17
CA VAL A 126 16.84 -7.00 14.08
C VAL A 126 18.22 -6.43 14.36
N SER A 127 18.82 -6.83 15.48
CA SER A 127 20.27 -6.70 15.57
C SER A 127 20.83 -7.67 14.54
N ALA A 128 21.46 -7.17 13.48
CA ALA A 128 22.34 -8.00 12.66
C ALA A 128 23.37 -8.60 13.63
N THR A 129 23.26 -9.90 13.92
CA THR A 129 24.28 -10.60 14.70
C THR A 129 25.62 -10.37 14.01
N PRO A 130 26.63 -9.76 14.65
CA PRO A 130 27.96 -9.73 14.09
C PRO A 130 28.42 -11.19 13.97
N GLY A 131 28.81 -11.61 12.77
CA GLY A 131 29.38 -12.94 12.55
C GLY A 131 30.62 -13.15 13.43
N PRO A 132 30.90 -14.39 13.87
CA PRO A 132 31.98 -14.73 14.80
C PRO A 132 33.38 -14.40 14.26
#